data_AF-A0A2K3KBX6-F1
#
_entry.id   AF-A0A2K3KBX6-F1
#
_cell.length_a   1.000
_cell.length_b   1.000
_cell.length_c   1.000
_cell.angle_alpha   90.00
_cell.angle_beta   90.00
_cell.angle_gamma   90.00
#
_symmetry.space_group_name_H-M   'P 1'
#
loop_
_entity.id
_entity.type
_entity.pdbx_description
1 polymer ?
#
loop_
_entity_poly.entity_id
_entity_poly.type
_entity_poly.pdbx_seq_one_letter_code
_entity_poly.pdbx_strand_id
1 'polypeptide(L)'
;MGDCKPVSTPMATSFCSQPKPDSTLCDSKEFRSILGALHYLSITRPDIAFPVNKLAQQLQAPTATNMQALKRVLRYLKSTILNGIHLTRSSNTSLVGFCDAD
;
A
#
# COMPACT_ATOMS: atom_id res chain seq x y z
N MET A 1 12.63 -11.48 -5.20
CA MET A 1 12.35 -10.85 -3.89
C MET A 1 12.96 -11.65 -2.70
N GLY A 2 14.05 -12.42 -2.90
CA GLY A 2 14.66 -13.25 -1.85
C GLY A 2 15.30 -12.45 -0.70
N ASP A 3 15.99 -11.35 -1.02
CA ASP A 3 16.86 -10.62 -0.07
C ASP A 3 16.56 -9.12 0.05
N CYS A 4 15.30 -8.76 0.30
CA CYS A 4 14.95 -7.37 0.62
C CYS A 4 15.06 -7.10 2.13
N LYS A 5 15.72 -5.99 2.51
CA LYS A 5 15.79 -5.51 3.90
C LYS A 5 14.38 -5.23 4.44
N PRO A 6 14.00 -5.77 5.61
CA PRO A 6 12.67 -5.57 6.18
C PRO A 6 12.46 -4.11 6.60
N VAL A 7 11.21 -3.69 6.64
CA VAL A 7 10.81 -2.33 7.05
C VAL A 7 9.56 -2.44 7.90
N SER A 8 9.58 -1.82 9.09
CA SER A 8 8.46 -1.94 10.05
C SER A 8 7.27 -1.03 9.76
N THR A 9 7.42 -0.01 8.91
CA THR A 9 6.32 0.90 8.54
C THR A 9 6.08 0.96 7.03
N PRO A 10 4.82 0.95 6.58
CA PRO A 10 4.50 0.92 5.15
C PRO A 10 4.84 2.22 4.43
N MET A 11 4.89 3.34 5.17
CA MET A 11 5.22 4.67 4.64
C MET A 11 6.20 5.41 5.54
N ALA A 12 6.95 6.35 4.98
CA ALA A 12 7.75 7.30 5.75
C ALA A 12 6.87 8.47 6.20
N THR A 13 7.09 8.96 7.42
CA THR A 13 6.38 10.14 7.98
C THR A 13 6.64 11.41 7.18
N SER A 14 7.80 11.51 6.54
CA SER A 14 8.21 12.65 5.71
C SER A 14 7.91 12.48 4.22
N PHE A 15 7.02 11.56 3.83
CA PHE A 15 6.69 11.40 2.41
C PHE A 15 5.97 12.65 1.88
N CYS A 16 6.73 13.48 1.16
CA CYS A 16 6.18 14.59 0.41
C CYS A 16 5.79 14.11 -0.99
N SER A 17 4.50 14.22 -1.29
CA SER A 17 3.92 13.84 -2.58
C SER A 17 4.19 14.86 -3.69
N GLN A 18 4.77 16.02 -3.36
CA GLN A 18 4.99 17.09 -4.34
C GLN A 18 6.13 16.71 -5.29
N PRO A 19 5.94 16.94 -6.60
CA PRO A 19 7.02 16.77 -7.57
C PRO A 19 8.15 17.74 -7.21
N LYS A 20 9.35 17.20 -7.00
CA LYS A 20 10.56 18.03 -6.94
C LYS A 20 10.90 18.49 -8.37
N PRO A 21 11.43 19.70 -8.55
CA PRO A 21 11.72 20.27 -9.88
C PRO A 21 12.59 19.34 -10.74
N ASP A 22 13.47 18.53 -10.14
CA ASP A 22 14.39 17.62 -10.83
C ASP A 22 13.99 16.13 -10.72
N SER A 23 12.69 15.84 -10.51
CA SER A 23 12.26 14.45 -10.31
C SER A 23 12.27 13.66 -11.62
N THR A 24 13.01 12.55 -11.64
CA THR A 24 13.02 11.62 -12.77
C THR A 24 11.70 10.85 -12.83
N LEU A 25 11.09 10.79 -14.02
CA LEU A 25 9.91 9.95 -14.26
C LEU A 25 10.29 8.47 -14.18
N CYS A 26 9.33 7.66 -13.73
CA CYS A 26 9.47 6.21 -13.68
C CYS A 26 8.54 5.56 -14.71
N ASP A 27 8.74 4.27 -14.98
CA ASP A 27 7.84 3.49 -15.83
C ASP A 27 6.42 3.46 -15.22
N SER A 28 5.51 4.14 -15.90
CA SER A 28 4.12 4.27 -15.47
C SER A 28 3.36 2.94 -15.53
N LYS A 29 3.74 2.04 -16.44
CA LYS A 29 3.07 0.74 -16.59
C LYS A 29 3.40 -0.17 -15.41
N GLU A 30 4.68 -0.28 -15.06
CA GLU A 30 5.12 -1.05 -13.90
C GLU A 30 4.50 -0.52 -12.61
N PHE A 31 4.55 0.81 -12.41
CA PHE A 31 3.98 1.46 -11.24
C PHE A 31 2.48 1.15 -11.07
N ARG A 32 1.70 1.30 -12.15
CA ARG A 32 0.25 1.00 -12.16
C ARG A 32 -0.06 -0.46 -11.87
N SER A 33 0.70 -1.37 -12.47
CA SER A 33 0.49 -2.81 -12.29
C SER A 33 0.68 -3.23 -10.82
N ILE A 34 1.78 -2.77 -10.20
CA ILE A 34 2.07 -3.06 -8.79
C ILE A 34 1.04 -2.39 -7.88
N LEU A 35 0.72 -1.12 -8.12
CA LEU A 35 -0.25 -0.38 -7.32
C LEU A 35 -1.63 -1.04 -7.36
N GLY A 36 -2.07 -1.54 -8.53
CA GLY A 36 -3.33 -2.26 -8.68
C GLY A 36 -3.39 -3.53 -7.82
N ALA A 37 -2.30 -4.31 -7.81
CA ALA A 37 -2.21 -5.50 -6.95
C ALA A 37 -2.26 -5.14 -5.46
N LEU A 38 -1.61 -4.04 -5.06
CA LEU A 38 -1.66 -3.54 -3.68
C LEU A 38 -3.04 -3.01 -3.31
N HIS A 39 -3.77 -2.40 -4.25
CA HIS A 39 -5.12 -1.92 -4.03
C HIS A 39 -6.05 -3.09 -3.69
N TYR A 40 -5.95 -4.19 -4.43
CA TYR A 40 -6.68 -5.42 -4.09
C TYR A 40 -6.29 -5.98 -2.71
N LEU A 41 -5.00 -5.98 -2.39
CA LEU A 41 -4.52 -6.48 -1.10
C LEU A 41 -5.02 -5.64 0.09
N SER A 42 -5.27 -4.33 -0.12
CA SER A 42 -5.77 -3.45 0.95
C SER A 42 -7.12 -3.87 1.53
N ILE A 43 -7.90 -4.68 0.81
CA ILE A 43 -9.18 -5.26 1.29
C ILE A 43 -8.95 -6.13 2.54
N THR A 44 -7.89 -6.94 2.56
CA THR A 44 -7.53 -7.78 3.71
C THR A 44 -6.40 -7.19 4.56
N ARG A 45 -5.82 -6.07 4.12
CA ARG A 45 -4.71 -5.35 4.76
C ARG A 45 -5.01 -3.87 4.95
N PRO A 46 -5.87 -3.50 5.91
CA PRO A 46 -6.22 -2.09 6.14
C PRO A 46 -5.01 -1.23 6.55
N ASP A 47 -3.98 -1.86 7.13
CA ASP A 47 -2.72 -1.21 7.53
C ASP A 47 -1.95 -0.59 6.36
N ILE A 48 -2.18 -1.04 5.12
CA ILE A 48 -1.56 -0.45 3.91
C ILE A 48 -2.52 0.42 3.09
N ALA A 49 -3.79 0.55 3.49
CA ALA A 49 -4.79 1.26 2.69
C ALA A 49 -4.41 2.74 2.49
N PHE A 50 -3.98 3.42 3.56
CA PHE A 50 -3.52 4.81 3.50
C PHE A 50 -2.34 5.01 2.51
N PRO A 51 -1.19 4.31 2.64
CA PRO A 51 -0.07 4.49 1.71
C PRO A 51 -0.43 4.16 0.27
N VAL A 52 -1.22 3.12 0.03
CA VAL A 52 -1.66 2.74 -1.32
C VAL A 52 -2.53 3.84 -1.94
N ASN A 53 -3.50 4.36 -1.19
CA ASN A 53 -4.35 5.45 -1.64
C ASN A 53 -3.55 6.73 -1.88
N LYS A 54 -2.54 7.01 -1.06
CA LYS A 54 -1.68 8.18 -1.25
C LYS A 54 -0.87 8.07 -2.55
N LEU A 55 -0.30 6.90 -2.84
CA LEU A 55 0.44 6.64 -4.07
C LEU A 55 -0.45 6.63 -5.32
N ALA A 56 -1.73 6.27 -5.18
CA ALA A 56 -2.70 6.32 -6.28
C ALA A 56 -2.93 7.73 -6.83
N GLN A 57 -2.72 8.77 -6.01
CA GLN A 57 -2.82 10.17 -6.45
C GLN A 57 -1.77 10.54 -7.52
N GLN A 58 -0.71 9.73 -7.67
CA GLN A 58 0.44 10.03 -8.53
C GLN A 58 0.48 9.15 -9.79
N LEU A 59 -0.65 8.53 -10.14
CA LEU A 59 -0.77 7.59 -11.27
C LEU A 59 -0.55 8.22 -12.65
N GLN A 60 -0.81 9.51 -12.80
CA GLN A 60 -0.68 10.22 -14.08
C GLN A 60 0.78 10.41 -14.49
N ALA A 61 1.65 10.73 -13.53
CA ALA A 61 3.08 10.97 -13.74
C ALA A 61 3.89 10.49 -12.52
N PRO A 62 4.10 9.17 -12.37
CA PRO A 62 4.86 8.63 -11.26
C PRO A 62 6.34 8.97 -11.41
N THR A 63 6.95 9.41 -10.31
CA THR A 63 8.38 9.73 -10.24
C THR A 63 9.16 8.58 -9.60
N ALA A 64 10.49 8.62 -9.71
CA ALA A 64 11.37 7.65 -9.05
C ALA A 64 11.18 7.63 -7.52
N THR A 65 10.86 8.75 -6.89
CA THR A 65 10.55 8.81 -5.44
C THR A 65 9.27 8.06 -5.11
N ASN A 66 8.25 8.14 -5.98
CA ASN A 66 6.99 7.42 -5.80
C ASN A 66 7.21 5.92 -5.95
N MET A 67 8.03 5.52 -6.93
CA MET A 67 8.44 4.12 -7.10
C MET A 67 9.22 3.59 -5.89
N GLN A 68 10.10 4.40 -5.28
CA GLN A 68 10.79 4.02 -4.05
C GLN A 68 9.82 3.83 -2.87
N ALA A 69 8.82 4.69 -2.75
CA ALA A 69 7.76 4.54 -1.74
C ALA A 69 6.91 3.29 -1.99
N LEU A 70 6.54 3.00 -3.24
CA LEU A 70 5.85 1.76 -3.61
C LEU A 70 6.68 0.52 -3.24
N LYS A 71 7.99 0.53 -3.55
CA LYS A 71 8.91 -0.53 -3.14
C LYS A 71 9.05 -0.65 -1.62
N ARG A 72 8.88 0.44 -0.86
CA ARG A 72 8.84 0.39 0.61
C ARG A 72 7.61 -0.38 1.10
N VAL A 73 6.43 -0.14 0.52
CA VAL A 73 5.21 -0.90 0.87
C VAL A 73 5.43 -2.39 0.62
N LEU A 74 6.02 -2.77 -0.52
CA LEU A 74 6.36 -4.16 -0.82
C LEU A 74 7.32 -4.78 0.20
N ARG A 75 8.33 -4.03 0.67
CA ARG A 75 9.25 -4.50 1.72
C ARG A 75 8.56 -4.71 3.06
N TYR A 76 7.64 -3.81 3.41
CA TYR A 76 6.82 -3.93 4.61
C TYR A 76 5.92 -5.18 4.57
N LEU A 77 5.28 -5.43 3.42
CA LEU A 77 4.47 -6.63 3.21
C LEU A 77 5.30 -7.90 3.34
N LYS A 78 6.53 -7.91 2.83
CA LYS A 78 7.45 -9.03 3.00
C LYS A 78 7.77 -9.32 4.48
N SER A 79 7.90 -8.30 5.33
CA SER A 79 8.12 -8.50 6.77
C SER A 79 6.84 -8.87 7.53
N THR A 80 5.66 -8.74 6.91
CA THR A 80 4.36 -8.93 7.56
C THR A 80 3.47 -9.89 6.77
N ILE A 81 4.05 -10.94 6.17
CA ILE A 81 3.32 -11.88 5.28
C ILE A 81 2.16 -12.58 6.02
N LEU A 82 2.31 -12.80 7.32
CA LEU A 82 1.31 -13.46 8.16
C LEU A 82 0.20 -12.52 8.66
N ASN A 83 0.35 -11.21 8.48
CA ASN A 83 -0.64 -10.24 8.91
C ASN A 83 -1.73 -10.15 7.86
N GLY A 84 -3.00 -10.11 8.27
CA GLY A 84 -4.14 -9.88 7.40
C GLY A 84 -5.45 -10.34 8.01
N ILE A 85 -6.55 -9.88 7.42
CA ILE A 85 -7.89 -10.30 7.79
C ILE A 85 -8.18 -11.62 7.09
N HIS A 86 -8.48 -12.66 7.86
CA HIS A 86 -8.93 -13.94 7.34
C HIS A 86 -10.44 -13.92 7.18
N LEU A 87 -10.91 -13.84 5.93
CA LEU A 87 -12.34 -13.87 5.61
C LEU A 87 -12.80 -15.32 5.45
N THR A 88 -13.54 -15.83 6.43
CA THR A 88 -14.14 -17.16 6.39
C THR A 88 -15.63 -17.08 6.17
N ARG A 89 -16.19 -18.09 5.51
CA ARG A 89 -17.65 -18.25 5.44
C ARG A 89 -18.19 -18.47 6.85
N SER A 90 -19.06 -17.56 7.29
CA SER A 90 -19.84 -17.74 8.51
C SER A 90 -21.05 -18.63 8.23
N SER A 91 -21.33 -19.58 9.12
CA SER A 91 -22.62 -20.30 9.14
C SER A 91 -23.74 -19.45 9.74
N ASN A 92 -23.39 -18.40 10.48
CA ASN A 92 -24.31 -17.45 11.05
C ASN A 92 -24.54 -16.26 10.10
N THR A 93 -25.80 -16.01 9.73
CA THR A 93 -26.25 -14.91 8.86
C THR A 93 -26.80 -13.72 9.64
N SER A 94 -26.79 -13.74 10.98
CA SER A 94 -27.21 -12.60 11.80
C SER A 94 -26.27 -11.41 11.60
N LEU A 95 -26.83 -10.26 11.21
CA LEU A 95 -26.07 -9.01 11.07
C LEU A 95 -25.85 -8.38 12.45
N VAL A 96 -24.59 -8.16 12.81
CA VAL A 96 -24.19 -7.47 14.05
C VAL A 96 -23.57 -6.12 13.67
N GLY A 97 -24.10 -5.04 14.22
CA GLY A 97 -23.56 -3.69 14.04
C GLY A 97 -22.74 -3.27 15.26
N PHE A 98 -21.60 -2.63 15.02
CA PHE A 98 -20.78 -2.00 16.05
C PHE A 98 -20.77 -0.49 15.79
N CYS A 99 -20.93 0.31 16.85
CA CYS A 99 -20.76 1.76 16.81
C CYS A 99 -19.60 2.12 17.72
N ASP A 100 -18.62 2.83 17.17
CA ASP A 100 -17.54 3.45 17.93
C ASP A 100 -17.75 4.97 17.90
N ALA A 101 -17.47 5.64 19.01
CA ALA A 101 -17.58 7.09 19.12
C ALA A 101 -16.15 7.63 19.27
N ASP A 102 -15.68 8.29 18.22
CA ASP A 102 -14.44 9.10 18.23
C ASP A 102 -14.79 10.54 18.65
#